data_AF-A0A7C5KF24-F1
#
_entry.id   AF-A0A7C5KF24-F1
#
_cell.length_a   1.000
_cell.length_b   1.000
_cell.length_c   1.000
_cell.angle_alpha   90.00
_cell.angle_beta   90.00
_cell.angle_gamma   90.00
#
_symmetry.space_group_name_H-M   'P 1'
#
loop_
_entity.id
_entity.type
_entity.pdbx_description
1 polymer ?
#
loop_
_entity_poly.entity_id
_entity_poly.type
_entity_poly.pdbx_seq_one_letter_code
_entity_poly.pdbx_strand_id
1 'polypeptide(L)'
;MEVKSGRVKVYLLPLPSLIFILVFLLLSLLYVIFYTPNFLQTFIETIAKEDFFYVFLRTIRVGLIVVFGATLLAYPLTYYVNSSSSSVKTFFKIIVFLPLMVNPIVRSYGWIIILGREGLINTLLSYL
;
A
#
# COMPACT_ATOMS: atom_id res chain seq x y z
N MET A 1 42.05 -23.82 0.16
CA MET A 1 41.96 -22.72 1.15
C MET A 1 41.82 -21.44 0.34
N GLU A 2 40.79 -20.60 0.35
CA GLU A 2 39.51 -20.57 1.05
C GLU A 2 38.44 -19.98 0.13
N VAL A 3 37.34 -20.72 0.07
CA VAL A 3 35.99 -20.28 -0.31
C VAL A 3 35.60 -19.11 0.61
N LYS A 4 35.23 -17.91 0.09
CA LYS A 4 34.27 -16.93 0.72
C LYS A 4 34.20 -15.50 0.12
N SER A 5 35.00 -15.10 -0.88
CA SER A 5 35.00 -13.70 -1.38
C SER A 5 33.80 -13.30 -2.27
N GLY A 6 33.01 -14.27 -2.77
CA GLY A 6 31.90 -14.01 -3.69
C GLY A 6 30.60 -13.48 -3.06
N ARG A 7 30.36 -13.74 -1.76
CA ARG A 7 29.10 -13.36 -1.10
C ARG A 7 29.10 -11.94 -0.55
N VAL A 8 30.25 -11.44 -0.11
CA VAL A 8 30.37 -10.08 0.47
C VAL A 8 30.11 -8.99 -0.58
N LYS A 9 30.50 -9.23 -1.84
CA LYS A 9 30.23 -8.30 -2.96
C LYS A 9 28.74 -8.20 -3.32
N VAL A 10 27.96 -9.27 -3.12
CA VAL A 10 26.50 -9.27 -3.40
C VAL A 10 25.75 -8.41 -2.39
N TYR A 11 26.19 -8.39 -1.12
CA TYR A 11 25.62 -7.49 -0.11
C TYR A 11 26.16 -6.05 -0.18
N LEU A 12 27.34 -5.84 -0.79
CA LEU A 12 27.86 -4.50 -1.09
C LEU A 12 27.12 -3.81 -2.24
N LEU A 13 26.53 -4.57 -3.17
CA LEU A 13 25.87 -4.06 -4.38
C LEU A 13 24.68 -3.11 -4.12
N PRO A 14 23.79 -3.36 -3.13
CA PRO A 14 22.72 -2.42 -2.80
C PRO A 14 23.16 -1.25 -1.90
N LEU A 15 24.40 -1.22 -1.40
CA LEU A 15 24.81 -0.15 -0.48
C LEU A 15 24.70 1.25 -1.09
N PRO A 16 25.12 1.50 -2.35
CA PRO A 16 24.98 2.82 -2.94
C PRO A 16 23.53 3.30 -3.03
N SER A 17 22.59 2.40 -3.37
CA SER A 17 21.17 2.76 -3.45
C SER A 17 20.53 2.94 -2.07
N LEU A 18 20.89 2.12 -1.09
CA LEU A 18 20.43 2.30 0.29
C LEU A 18 20.95 3.60 0.91
N ILE A 19 22.23 3.92 0.70
CA ILE A 19 22.83 5.19 1.13
C ILE A 19 22.12 6.36 0.46
N PHE A 20 21.87 6.27 -0.85
CA PHE A 20 21.14 7.31 -1.58
C PHE A 20 19.73 7.54 -1.00
N ILE A 21 18.94 6.48 -0.78
CA ILE A 21 17.60 6.58 -0.19
C ILE A 21 17.68 7.18 1.22
N LEU A 22 18.63 6.72 2.03
CA LEU A 22 18.81 7.21 3.39
C LEU A 22 19.17 8.69 3.42
N VAL A 23 20.11 9.12 2.58
CA VAL A 23 20.52 10.53 2.47
C VAL A 23 19.33 11.39 2.04
N PHE A 24 18.58 11.00 1.00
CA PHE A 24 17.40 11.75 0.55
C PHE A 24 16.31 11.81 1.62
N LEU A 25 16.06 10.72 2.34
CA LEU A 25 15.08 10.69 3.42
C LEU A 25 15.50 11.61 4.57
N LEU A 26 16.77 11.57 4.99
CA LEU A 26 17.29 12.43 6.04
C LEU A 26 17.27 13.90 5.60
N LEU A 27 17.69 14.21 4.37
CA LEU A 27 17.61 15.56 3.83
C LEU A 27 16.18 16.10 3.79
N SER A 28 15.20 15.28 3.39
CA SER A 28 13.79 15.66 3.41
C SER A 28 13.30 15.98 4.82
N LEU A 29 13.70 15.20 5.84
CA LEU A 29 13.31 15.44 7.22
C LEU A 29 13.97 16.70 7.79
N LEU A 30 15.27 16.85 7.56
CA LEU A 30 16.02 18.04 7.97
C LEU A 30 15.43 19.30 7.33
N TYR A 31 15.11 19.25 6.04
CA TYR A 31 14.47 20.36 5.34
C TYR A 31 13.17 20.80 6.03
N VAL A 32 12.30 19.85 6.40
CA VAL A 32 11.05 20.17 7.11
C VAL A 32 11.32 20.82 8.47
N ILE A 33 12.30 20.31 9.24
CA ILE A 33 12.66 20.85 10.55
C ILE A 33 13.22 22.28 10.44
N PHE A 34 14.09 22.54 9.46
CA PHE A 34 14.71 23.87 9.28
C PHE A 34 13.76 24.89 8.62
N TYR A 35 12.90 24.45 7.71
CA TYR A 35 11.97 25.32 7.00
C TYR A 35 10.74 25.69 7.84
N THR A 36 10.39 24.87 8.85
CA THR A 36 9.25 25.11 9.74
C THR A 36 9.70 25.87 11.00
N PRO A 37 9.34 27.15 11.18
CA PRO A 37 9.62 27.87 12.41
C PRO A 37 8.93 27.19 13.59
N ASN A 38 9.60 27.05 14.73
CA ASN A 38 9.02 26.42 15.93
C ASN A 38 8.43 25.02 15.66
N PHE A 39 9.18 24.19 14.91
CA PHE A 39 8.77 22.85 14.48
C PHE A 39 8.04 22.04 15.57
N LEU A 40 8.56 22.03 16.80
CA LEU A 40 7.97 21.24 17.89
C LEU A 40 6.56 21.74 18.27
N GLN A 41 6.36 23.05 18.40
CA GLN A 41 5.04 23.62 18.67
C GLN A 41 4.08 23.36 17.51
N THR A 42 4.50 23.63 16.27
CA THR A 42 3.67 23.39 15.09
C THR A 42 3.29 21.92 14.94
N PHE A 43 4.19 20.99 15.26
CA PHE A 43 3.95 19.56 15.26
C PHE A 43 2.89 19.16 16.30
N ILE A 44 3.05 19.61 17.55
CA ILE A 44 2.10 19.34 18.64
C ILE A 44 0.72 19.92 18.30
N GLU A 45 0.66 21.18 17.86
CA GLU A 45 -0.58 21.83 17.45
C GLU A 45 -1.26 21.08 16.30
N THR A 46 -0.49 20.59 15.33
CA THR A 46 -1.05 19.84 14.19
C THR A 46 -1.64 18.49 14.62
N ILE A 47 -0.96 17.77 15.52
CA ILE A 47 -1.46 16.49 16.03
C ILE A 47 -2.66 16.69 16.96
N ALA A 48 -2.68 17.78 17.74
CA ALA A 48 -3.78 18.12 18.63
C ALA A 48 -5.05 18.60 17.91
N LYS A 49 -4.97 18.94 16.61
CA LYS A 49 -6.15 19.29 15.80
C LYS A 49 -7.09 18.10 15.70
N GLU A 50 -8.35 18.32 16.06
CA GLU A 50 -9.41 17.31 15.99
C GLU A 50 -9.57 16.74 14.58
N ASP A 51 -9.49 17.58 13.55
CA ASP A 51 -9.58 17.16 12.14
C ASP A 51 -8.47 16.17 11.76
N PHE A 52 -7.23 16.46 12.18
CA PHE A 52 -6.10 15.57 11.93
C PHE A 52 -6.31 14.23 12.62
N PHE A 53 -6.70 14.26 13.90
CA PHE A 53 -6.94 13.05 14.68
C PHE A 53 -8.09 12.21 14.11
N TYR A 54 -9.16 12.85 13.64
CA TYR A 54 -10.29 12.18 13.00
C TYR A 54 -9.90 11.50 11.69
N VAL A 55 -9.17 12.19 10.81
CA VAL A 55 -8.67 11.62 9.55
C VAL A 55 -7.68 10.49 9.83
N PHE A 56 -6.82 10.64 10.84
CA PHE A 56 -5.88 9.60 11.28
C PHE A 56 -6.61 8.34 11.72
N LEU A 57 -7.58 8.44 12.63
CA LEU A 57 -8.39 7.30 13.08
C LEU A 57 -9.20 6.67 11.95
N ARG A 58 -9.77 7.49 11.05
CA ARG A 58 -10.46 7.00 9.86
C ARG A 58 -9.52 6.17 8.99
N THR A 59 -8.30 6.64 8.76
CA THR A 59 -7.29 5.93 7.96
C THR A 59 -6.91 4.60 8.60
N ILE A 60 -6.68 4.57 9.92
CA ILE A 60 -6.41 3.33 10.66
C ILE A 60 -7.60 2.37 10.53
N ARG A 61 -8.82 2.85 10.78
CA ARG A 61 -10.04 2.04 10.72
C ARG A 61 -10.23 1.41 9.34
N VAL A 62 -10.11 2.21 8.27
CA VAL A 62 -10.22 1.72 6.89
C VAL A 62 -9.11 0.71 6.59
N GLY A 63 -7.87 0.99 6.99
CA GLY A 63 -6.75 0.06 6.83
C GLY A 63 -7.01 -1.29 7.51
N LEU A 64 -7.50 -1.29 8.75
CA LEU A 64 -7.85 -2.50 9.47
C LEU A 64 -8.96 -3.28 8.77
N ILE A 65 -10.04 -2.61 8.37
CA ILE A 65 -11.16 -3.25 7.64
C ILE A 65 -10.62 -3.93 6.36
N VAL A 66 -9.75 -3.24 5.62
CA VAL A 66 -9.15 -3.79 4.39
C VAL A 66 -8.24 -4.98 4.70
N VAL A 67 -7.38 -4.91 5.72
CA VAL A 67 -6.49 -6.02 6.10
C VAL A 67 -7.27 -7.26 6.50
N PHE A 68 -8.27 -7.11 7.38
CA PHE A 68 -9.10 -8.22 7.82
C PHE A 68 -9.96 -8.77 6.66
N GLY A 69 -10.61 -7.90 5.90
CA GLY A 69 -11.42 -8.30 4.75
C GLY A 69 -10.60 -9.03 3.68
N ALA A 70 -9.44 -8.49 3.31
CA ALA A 70 -8.55 -9.11 2.34
C ALA A 70 -8.01 -10.45 2.85
N THR A 71 -7.61 -10.55 4.12
CA THR A 71 -7.11 -11.80 4.70
C THR A 71 -8.19 -12.86 4.74
N LEU A 72 -9.41 -12.50 5.17
CA LEU A 72 -10.54 -13.41 5.25
C LEU A 72 -10.96 -13.95 3.89
N LEU A 73 -10.86 -13.14 2.83
CA LEU A 73 -11.15 -13.56 1.46
C LEU A 73 -9.98 -14.34 0.82
N ALA A 74 -8.74 -13.89 1.03
CA ALA A 74 -7.55 -14.50 0.43
C ALA A 74 -7.20 -15.86 1.03
N TYR A 75 -7.45 -16.07 2.33
CA TYR A 75 -7.13 -17.33 3.00
C TYR A 75 -7.85 -18.55 2.40
N PRO A 76 -9.20 -18.59 2.29
CA PRO A 76 -9.89 -19.71 1.65
C PRO A 76 -9.49 -19.82 0.18
N LEU A 77 -9.37 -18.70 -0.54
CA LEU A 77 -8.98 -18.70 -1.94
C LEU A 77 -7.64 -19.40 -2.17
N THR A 78 -6.61 -19.02 -1.42
CA THR A 78 -5.27 -19.62 -1.54
C THR A 78 -5.24 -21.07 -1.09
N TYR A 79 -6.04 -21.45 -0.10
CA TYR A 79 -6.22 -22.84 0.32
C TYR A 79 -6.76 -23.70 -0.82
N TYR A 80 -7.83 -23.28 -1.49
CA TYR A 80 -8.40 -24.01 -2.65
C TYR A 80 -7.45 -24.04 -3.85
N VAL A 81 -6.80 -22.90 -4.14
CA VAL A 81 -5.87 -22.78 -5.27
C VAL A 81 -4.64 -23.67 -5.08
N ASN A 82 -4.16 -23.86 -3.84
CA ASN A 82 -2.99 -24.70 -3.58
C ASN A 82 -3.21 -26.18 -3.99
N SER A 83 -4.43 -26.68 -3.83
CA SER A 83 -4.83 -28.05 -4.22
C SER A 83 -5.26 -28.17 -5.69
N SER A 84 -5.28 -27.06 -6.45
CA SER A 84 -5.74 -27.02 -7.83
C SER A 84 -4.63 -27.26 -8.87
N SER A 85 -5.02 -27.45 -10.15
CA SER A 85 -4.09 -27.64 -11.26
C SER A 85 -3.21 -26.40 -11.56
N SER A 86 -2.09 -26.60 -12.27
CA SER A 86 -1.13 -25.53 -12.58
C SER A 86 -1.75 -24.34 -13.34
N SER A 87 -2.68 -24.61 -14.24
CA SER A 87 -3.38 -23.58 -15.01
C SER A 87 -4.25 -22.67 -14.13
N VAL A 88 -4.99 -23.26 -13.18
CA VAL A 88 -5.83 -22.52 -12.23
C VAL A 88 -4.97 -21.63 -11.32
N LYS A 89 -3.86 -22.18 -10.80
CA LYS A 89 -2.88 -21.41 -10.02
C LYS A 89 -2.34 -20.20 -10.78
N THR A 90 -2.02 -20.39 -12.06
CA THR A 90 -1.50 -19.31 -12.92
C THR A 90 -2.56 -18.25 -13.18
N PHE A 91 -3.79 -18.64 -13.48
CA PHE A 91 -4.90 -17.73 -13.69
C PHE A 91 -5.18 -16.83 -12.48
N PHE A 92 -5.28 -17.41 -11.27
CA PHE A 92 -5.51 -16.64 -10.06
C PHE A 92 -4.35 -15.69 -9.73
N LYS A 93 -3.09 -16.09 -9.96
CA LYS A 93 -1.95 -15.18 -9.83
C LYS A 93 -2.11 -13.99 -10.76
N ILE A 94 -2.43 -14.22 -12.04
CA ILE A 94 -2.63 -13.13 -13.01
C ILE A 94 -3.72 -12.17 -12.53
N ILE A 95 -4.87 -12.66 -12.09
CA ILE A 95 -5.97 -11.82 -11.58
C ILE A 95 -5.51 -10.96 -10.39
N VAL A 96 -4.75 -11.52 -9.46
CA VAL A 96 -4.27 -10.79 -8.26
C VAL A 96 -3.21 -9.75 -8.63
N PHE A 97 -2.35 -10.03 -9.62
CA PHE A 97 -1.33 -9.08 -10.07
C PHE A 97 -1.87 -8.01 -11.04
N LEU A 98 -2.93 -8.31 -11.80
CA LEU A 98 -3.54 -7.39 -12.76
C LEU A 98 -3.85 -6.01 -12.17
N PRO A 99 -4.50 -5.86 -10.99
CA PRO A 99 -4.75 -4.55 -10.41
C PRO A 99 -3.46 -3.83 -10.00
N LEU A 100 -2.34 -4.51 -9.79
CA LEU A 100 -1.07 -3.84 -9.47
C LEU A 100 -0.45 -3.17 -10.70
N MET A 101 -0.79 -3.63 -11.91
CA MET A 101 -0.29 -3.06 -13.17
C MET A 101 -1.07 -1.82 -13.61
N VAL A 102 -2.30 -1.64 -13.11
CA VAL A 102 -3.15 -0.50 -13.46
C VAL A 102 -2.81 0.70 -12.59
N ASN A 103 -2.75 1.89 -13.22
CA ASN A 103 -2.53 3.15 -12.53
C ASN A 103 -3.52 3.32 -11.35
N PRO A 104 -3.05 3.75 -10.14
CA PRO A 104 -3.93 3.96 -8.99
C PRO A 104 -5.16 4.84 -9.27
N ILE A 105 -5.00 5.90 -10.07
CA ILE A 105 -6.07 6.83 -10.43
C ILE A 105 -7.16 6.12 -11.24
N VAL A 106 -6.76 5.33 -12.24
CA VAL A 106 -7.70 4.56 -13.07
C VAL A 106 -8.50 3.56 -12.21
N ARG A 107 -7.85 2.89 -11.26
CA ARG A 107 -8.53 1.99 -10.32
C ARG A 107 -9.55 2.73 -9.45
N SER A 108 -9.19 3.91 -8.93
CA SER A 108 -10.10 4.73 -8.14
C SER A 108 -11.35 5.14 -8.94
N TYR A 109 -11.19 5.57 -10.20
CA TYR A 109 -12.33 5.90 -11.06
C TYR A 109 -13.17 4.67 -11.42
N GLY A 110 -12.53 3.51 -11.67
CA GLY A 110 -13.24 2.26 -11.92
C GLY A 110 -14.19 1.90 -10.76
N TRP A 111 -13.73 2.03 -9.52
CA TRP A 111 -14.59 1.81 -8.36
C TRP A 111 -15.73 2.83 -8.25
N ILE A 112 -15.49 4.10 -8.60
CA ILE A 112 -16.55 5.13 -8.62
C ILE A 112 -17.63 4.79 -9.66
N ILE A 113 -17.25 4.29 -10.84
CA ILE A 113 -18.22 3.89 -11.87
C ILE A 113 -19.06 2.70 -11.41
N ILE A 114 -18.48 1.76 -10.68
CA ILE A 114 -19.16 0.54 -10.23
C ILE A 114 -20.03 0.80 -8.98
N LEU A 115 -19.47 1.49 -7.97
CA LEU A 115 -20.04 1.65 -6.62
C LEU A 115 -20.53 3.07 -6.32
N GLY A 116 -20.36 4.02 -7.24
CA GLY A 116 -20.82 5.39 -7.08
C GLY A 116 -22.34 5.47 -6.94
N ARG A 117 -22.87 6.63 -6.54
CA ARG A 117 -24.30 6.82 -6.27
C ARG A 117 -25.18 6.36 -7.44
N GLU A 118 -24.83 6.76 -8.66
CA GLU A 118 -25.46 6.33 -9.93
C GLU A 118 -24.62 5.26 -10.65
N GLY A 119 -23.85 4.47 -9.89
CA GLY A 119 -22.97 3.45 -10.42
C GLY A 119 -23.72 2.18 -10.80
N LEU A 120 -23.06 1.32 -11.59
CA LEU A 120 -23.65 0.09 -12.14
C LEU A 120 -24.38 -0.75 -11.08
N ILE A 121 -23.77 -0.94 -9.90
CA ILE A 121 -24.36 -1.78 -8.85
C ILE A 121 -25.61 -1.13 -8.25
N ASN A 122 -25.56 0.17 -7.94
CA ASN A 122 -26.68 0.88 -7.32
C ASN A 122 -27.85 1.01 -8.29
N THR A 123 -27.59 1.26 -9.57
CA THR A 123 -28.61 1.27 -10.62
C THR A 123 -29.27 -0.10 -10.75
N LEU A 124 -28.49 -1.19 -10.85
CA LEU A 124 -29.04 -2.55 -10.90
C LEU A 124 -29.89 -2.88 -9.67
N LEU A 125 -29.45 -2.48 -8.48
CA LEU A 125 -30.18 -2.71 -7.24
C LEU A 125 -31.47 -1.85 -7.14
N SER A 126 -31.51 -0.68 -7.79
CA SER A 126 -32.71 0.17 -7.82
C SER A 126 -33.81 -0.33 -8.77
N TYR A 127 -33.44 -1.15 -9.77
CA TYR A 127 -34.38 -1.80 -10.68
C TYR A 127 -34.94 -3.12 -10.14
N LEU A 128 -34.35 -3.65 -9.05
CA LEU A 128 -34.73 -4.92 -8.41
C LEU A 128 -35.66 -4.67 -7.22
#